data_AF-A0A969LEJ7-F1
#
_entry.id   AF-A0A969LEJ7-F1
#
_cell.length_a   1.000
_cell.length_b   1.000
_cell.length_c   1.000
_cell.angle_alpha   90.00
_cell.angle_beta   90.00
_cell.angle_gamma   90.00
#
_symmetry.space_group_name_H-M   'P 1'
#
loop_
_entity.id
_entity.type
_entity.pdbx_description
1 polymer ?
#
loop_
_entity_poly.entity_id
_entity_poly.type
_entity_poly.pdbx_seq_one_letter_code
_entity_poly.pdbx_strand_id
1 'polypeptide(L)'
;MDIYFTTDTGDFVDSCFFSLADVCQIPGFDFNQGADPVEFAEIINFGATDVTVNVSFEVFDGPVPQNVKYVQFEFGPGSSLINEFDTRSGTVYGHANAEGAEAVGAAAFFNTTAFGPFVAGCSPACLEPFSSAGGTPLLLNEAGERLRSPKLLLKPGFTAPDGANTSFFASDINLPAVGEPDGFPNFFGTSAAAPHAAAVAALMLDQRNRDLAARRFILGPKQLTPDIIYGAMRLTARDMSAAALVGPPVPFERSFLFDFDSGFGLLDATKALLVTKGF
;
A
#
# COMPACT_ATOMS: atom_id res chain seq x y z
N MET A 1 9.21 11.74 -19.01
CA MET A 1 8.33 10.97 -19.93
C MET A 1 6.95 11.33 -19.49
N ASP A 2 6.11 11.78 -20.40
CA ASP A 2 4.80 12.31 -20.07
C ASP A 2 3.74 11.26 -20.40
N ILE A 3 2.62 11.30 -19.69
CA ILE A 3 1.49 10.39 -19.88
C ILE A 3 0.33 11.17 -20.50
N TYR A 4 -0.25 10.61 -21.56
CA TYR A 4 -1.44 11.14 -22.20
C TYR A 4 -2.45 10.02 -22.44
N PHE A 5 -3.72 10.38 -22.48
CA PHE A 5 -4.80 9.50 -22.92
C PHE A 5 -5.18 9.83 -24.37
N THR A 6 -5.37 8.80 -25.18
CA THR A 6 -5.81 8.93 -26.58
C THR A 6 -7.05 8.08 -26.83
N THR A 7 -7.84 8.46 -27.83
CA THR A 7 -8.98 7.67 -28.32
C THR A 7 -8.49 6.41 -29.05
N ASP A 8 -9.43 5.55 -29.43
CA ASP A 8 -9.18 4.41 -30.31
C ASP A 8 -8.68 4.82 -31.71
N THR A 9 -9.04 6.02 -32.18
CA THR A 9 -8.51 6.62 -33.41
C THR A 9 -7.09 7.18 -33.27
N GLY A 10 -6.57 7.25 -32.03
CA GLY A 10 -5.25 7.80 -31.72
C GLY A 10 -5.22 9.32 -31.52
N ASP A 11 -6.38 9.97 -31.52
CA ASP A 11 -6.50 11.40 -31.22
C ASP A 11 -6.37 11.64 -29.70
N PHE A 12 -5.79 12.77 -29.30
CA PHE A 12 -5.71 13.11 -27.87
C PHE A 12 -7.10 13.34 -27.28
N VAL A 13 -7.32 12.81 -26.08
CA VAL A 13 -8.49 13.20 -25.26
C VAL A 13 -8.33 14.68 -24.87
N ASP A 14 -9.41 15.45 -24.92
CA ASP A 14 -9.34 16.88 -24.58
C ASP A 14 -8.94 17.10 -23.11
N SER A 15 -8.25 18.20 -22.84
CA SER A 15 -7.85 18.57 -21.47
C SER A 15 -9.03 19.09 -20.65
N CYS A 16 -9.14 18.64 -19.39
CA CYS A 16 -10.16 19.10 -18.44
C CYS A 16 -10.05 20.60 -18.10
N PHE A 17 -8.92 21.25 -18.36
CA PHE A 17 -8.75 22.68 -18.11
C PHE A 17 -9.45 23.57 -19.14
N PHE A 18 -9.74 23.02 -20.33
CA PHE A 18 -10.22 23.80 -21.48
C PHE A 18 -11.48 23.20 -22.13
N SER A 19 -11.93 22.03 -21.68
CA SER A 19 -13.05 21.30 -22.25
C SER A 19 -14.20 21.11 -21.26
N LEU A 20 -15.43 21.17 -21.81
CA LEU A 20 -16.67 20.76 -21.12
C LEU A 20 -17.15 19.40 -21.65
N ALA A 21 -16.27 18.62 -22.28
CA ALA A 21 -16.60 17.29 -22.76
C ALA A 21 -16.91 16.35 -21.59
N ASP A 22 -17.77 15.37 -21.86
CA ASP A 22 -18.11 14.31 -20.90
C ASP A 22 -16.89 13.45 -20.52
N VAL A 23 -15.86 13.41 -21.38
CA VAL A 23 -14.58 12.75 -21.11
C VAL A 23 -13.46 13.75 -21.33
N CYS A 24 -12.57 13.87 -20.35
CA CYS A 24 -11.40 14.74 -20.44
C CYS A 24 -10.22 14.14 -19.66
N GLN A 25 -9.02 14.63 -19.93
CA GLN A 25 -7.81 14.24 -19.21
C GLN A 25 -7.13 15.42 -18.50
N ILE A 26 -6.44 15.09 -17.41
CA ILE A 26 -5.33 15.87 -16.89
C ILE A 26 -4.07 15.10 -17.31
N PRO A 27 -3.33 15.56 -18.34
CA PRO A 27 -2.13 14.86 -18.80
C PRO A 27 -1.03 14.91 -17.74
N GLY A 28 0.07 14.21 -17.99
CA GLY A 28 1.28 14.20 -17.16
C GLY A 28 1.59 15.58 -16.57
N PHE A 29 1.63 15.67 -15.24
CA PHE A 29 1.79 16.92 -14.50
C PHE A 29 2.96 16.92 -13.51
N ASP A 30 3.76 15.86 -13.45
CA ASP A 30 4.97 15.82 -12.63
C ASP A 30 6.20 16.35 -13.38
N PHE A 31 7.15 16.86 -12.61
CA PHE A 31 8.48 17.19 -13.11
C PHE A 31 9.44 16.04 -12.81
N ASN A 32 9.52 15.06 -13.70
CA ASN A 32 10.37 13.87 -13.53
C ASN A 32 11.81 14.01 -14.04
N GLN A 33 12.17 15.14 -14.66
CA GLN A 33 13.53 15.41 -15.13
C GLN A 33 14.47 15.74 -13.96
N GLY A 34 15.45 14.87 -13.71
CA GLY A 34 16.38 15.03 -12.58
C GLY A 34 15.74 14.81 -11.20
N ALA A 35 14.53 14.25 -11.16
CA ALA A 35 13.77 13.93 -9.96
C ALA A 35 13.41 12.43 -9.94
N ASP A 36 12.43 12.05 -9.11
CA ASP A 36 11.92 10.67 -9.10
C ASP A 36 11.25 10.34 -10.45
N PRO A 37 11.47 9.14 -11.01
CA PRO A 37 10.92 8.74 -12.31
C PRO A 37 9.44 8.31 -12.18
N VAL A 38 8.61 9.21 -11.68
CA VAL A 38 7.15 9.04 -11.47
C VAL A 38 6.43 10.10 -12.28
N GLU A 39 5.29 9.71 -12.86
CA GLU A 39 4.40 10.59 -13.60
C GLU A 39 2.96 10.23 -13.25
N PHE A 40 2.16 11.23 -12.88
CA PHE A 40 0.74 11.11 -12.65
C PHE A 40 -0.03 11.75 -13.80
N ALA A 41 -1.09 11.07 -14.23
CA ALA A 41 -2.08 11.59 -15.15
C ALA A 41 -3.45 11.07 -14.74
N GLU A 42 -4.50 11.80 -15.09
CA GLU A 42 -5.87 11.49 -14.73
C GLU A 42 -6.73 11.46 -15.99
N ILE A 43 -7.60 10.46 -16.09
CA ILE A 43 -8.69 10.42 -17.04
C ILE A 43 -9.99 10.51 -16.26
N ILE A 44 -10.88 11.40 -16.69
CA ILE A 44 -12.16 11.64 -16.03
C ILE A 44 -13.27 11.38 -17.06
N ASN A 45 -14.21 10.53 -16.67
CA ASN A 45 -15.45 10.30 -17.40
C ASN A 45 -16.63 10.81 -16.55
N PHE A 46 -17.13 12.00 -16.90
CA PHE A 46 -18.35 12.58 -16.33
C PHE A 46 -19.63 11.99 -16.97
N GLY A 47 -19.49 11.28 -18.08
CA GLY A 47 -20.59 10.63 -18.79
C GLY A 47 -21.14 9.40 -18.05
N ALA A 48 -22.35 8.99 -18.44
CA ALA A 48 -23.00 7.80 -17.89
C ALA A 48 -22.66 6.49 -18.63
N THR A 49 -21.77 6.55 -19.62
CA THR A 49 -21.41 5.42 -20.49
C THR A 49 -19.93 5.12 -20.37
N ASP A 50 -19.59 3.82 -20.39
CA ASP A 50 -18.21 3.38 -20.42
C ASP A 50 -17.50 3.90 -21.67
N VAL A 51 -16.24 4.29 -21.50
CA VAL A 51 -15.37 4.74 -22.59
C VAL A 51 -14.08 3.96 -22.56
N THR A 52 -13.53 3.67 -23.74
CA THR A 52 -12.22 3.06 -23.90
C THR A 52 -11.24 4.12 -24.36
N VAL A 53 -10.14 4.25 -23.64
CA VAL A 53 -9.01 5.12 -23.98
C VAL A 53 -7.72 4.32 -23.94
N ASN A 54 -6.73 4.76 -24.69
CA ASN A 54 -5.38 4.25 -24.66
C ASN A 54 -4.52 5.10 -23.72
N VAL A 55 -3.61 4.46 -22.99
CA VAL A 55 -2.56 5.16 -22.24
C VAL A 55 -1.33 5.27 -23.13
N SER A 56 -0.92 6.50 -23.42
CA SER A 56 0.21 6.83 -24.27
C SER A 56 1.35 7.38 -23.42
N PHE A 57 2.56 6.90 -23.68
CA PHE A 57 3.79 7.35 -23.01
C PHE A 57 4.66 8.12 -24.00
N GLU A 58 4.88 9.40 -23.73
CA GLU A 58 5.71 10.26 -24.57
C GLU A 58 7.09 10.48 -23.96
N VAL A 59 8.14 10.19 -24.73
CA VAL A 59 9.50 10.47 -24.31
C VAL A 59 9.81 11.93 -24.58
N PHE A 60 9.65 12.77 -23.55
CA PHE A 60 9.96 14.19 -23.62
C PHE A 60 11.47 14.46 -23.77
N ASP A 61 12.30 13.83 -22.92
CA ASP A 61 13.76 13.92 -22.95
C ASP A 61 14.38 12.60 -22.45
N GLY A 62 15.65 12.39 -22.77
CA GLY A 62 16.42 11.23 -22.35
C GLY A 62 16.21 9.97 -23.20
N PRO A 63 16.83 8.84 -22.81
CA PRO A 63 16.69 7.58 -23.52
C PRO A 63 15.29 7.00 -23.34
N VAL A 64 14.77 6.36 -24.40
CA VAL A 64 13.49 5.64 -24.35
C VAL A 64 13.56 4.55 -23.27
N PRO A 65 12.62 4.54 -22.29
CA PRO A 65 12.60 3.52 -21.26
C PRO A 65 12.32 2.14 -21.86
N GLN A 66 13.07 1.13 -21.43
CA GLN A 66 12.84 -0.25 -21.87
C GLN A 66 11.66 -0.93 -21.15
N ASN A 67 11.27 -0.38 -20.00
CA ASN A 67 10.22 -0.90 -19.14
C ASN A 67 9.49 0.28 -18.51
N VAL A 68 8.16 0.26 -18.56
CA VAL A 68 7.30 1.19 -17.85
C VAL A 68 6.34 0.35 -17.00
N LYS A 69 6.17 0.74 -15.74
CA LYS A 69 5.12 0.22 -14.88
C LYS A 69 4.08 1.31 -14.70
N TYR A 70 2.83 1.01 -15.04
CA TYR A 70 1.70 1.85 -14.68
C TYR A 70 0.93 1.19 -13.55
N VAL A 71 0.39 2.01 -12.66
CA VAL A 71 -0.47 1.60 -11.56
C VAL A 71 -1.73 2.45 -11.67
N GLN A 72 -2.88 1.78 -11.74
CA GLN A 72 -4.17 2.45 -11.83
C GLN A 72 -4.64 2.85 -10.42
N PHE A 73 -5.13 4.08 -10.31
CA PHE A 73 -5.83 4.58 -9.15
C PHE A 73 -7.26 4.87 -9.54
N GLU A 74 -8.21 4.43 -8.73
CA GLU A 74 -9.63 4.70 -8.93
C GLU A 74 -10.07 5.79 -7.95
N PHE A 75 -10.49 6.92 -8.49
CA PHE A 75 -11.05 8.04 -7.73
C PHE A 75 -12.52 8.21 -8.13
N GLY A 76 -13.44 7.98 -7.20
CA GLY A 76 -14.88 8.10 -7.43
C GLY A 76 -15.61 6.75 -7.42
N PRO A 77 -16.91 6.76 -7.77
CA PRO A 77 -17.78 5.59 -7.64
C PRO A 77 -17.72 4.62 -8.83
N GLY A 78 -17.05 5.01 -9.92
CA GLY A 78 -16.85 4.16 -11.10
C GLY A 78 -15.70 3.18 -10.92
N SER A 79 -15.58 2.23 -11.85
CA SER A 79 -14.44 1.33 -11.95
C SER A 79 -13.84 1.38 -13.36
N SER A 80 -12.60 0.94 -13.48
CA SER A 80 -11.88 0.88 -14.76
C SER A 80 -11.30 -0.52 -14.99
N LEU A 81 -11.16 -0.89 -16.25
CA LEU A 81 -10.56 -2.18 -16.65
C LEU A 81 -9.31 -1.94 -17.50
N ILE A 82 -8.29 -2.77 -17.30
CA ILE A 82 -7.08 -2.78 -18.11
C ILE A 82 -7.26 -3.84 -19.20
N ASN A 83 -7.51 -3.40 -20.44
CA ASN A 83 -7.74 -4.29 -21.57
C ASN A 83 -6.45 -4.95 -22.09
N GLU A 84 -5.34 -4.22 -22.05
CA GLU A 84 -4.04 -4.65 -22.56
C GLU A 84 -2.96 -4.47 -21.49
N PHE A 85 -1.98 -5.38 -21.48
CA PHE A 85 -0.87 -5.39 -20.52
C PHE A 85 -1.29 -5.50 -19.04
N ASP A 86 -2.47 -6.08 -18.75
CA ASP A 86 -2.83 -6.52 -17.38
C ASP A 86 -1.90 -7.66 -16.93
N THR A 87 -0.77 -7.28 -16.35
CA THR A 87 0.24 -8.21 -15.84
C THR A 87 -0.15 -8.85 -14.51
N ARG A 88 -1.24 -8.40 -13.86
CA ARG A 88 -1.62 -8.79 -12.49
C ARG A 88 -0.42 -8.77 -11.53
N SER A 89 0.40 -7.73 -11.67
CA SER A 89 1.61 -7.53 -10.86
C SER A 89 1.34 -6.57 -9.70
N GLY A 90 2.27 -6.51 -8.74
CA GLY A 90 2.14 -5.68 -7.54
C GLY A 90 1.83 -4.21 -7.80
N THR A 91 1.16 -3.55 -6.86
CA THR A 91 0.83 -2.12 -6.89
C THR A 91 1.55 -1.31 -5.81
N VAL A 92 2.46 -1.93 -5.04
CA VAL A 92 3.44 -1.21 -4.20
C VAL A 92 4.58 -0.69 -5.08
N TYR A 93 4.82 0.62 -5.07
CA TYR A 93 5.89 1.29 -5.82
C TYR A 93 6.45 2.48 -5.03
N GLY A 94 7.44 3.18 -5.61
CA GLY A 94 8.00 4.40 -5.02
C GLY A 94 8.59 4.17 -3.63
N HIS A 95 8.41 5.14 -2.73
CA HIS A 95 9.01 5.12 -1.39
C HIS A 95 8.57 3.91 -0.55
N ALA A 96 7.35 3.39 -0.73
CA ALA A 96 6.88 2.21 -0.01
C ALA A 96 7.65 0.94 -0.44
N ASN A 97 8.06 0.88 -1.70
CA ASN A 97 8.88 -0.20 -2.24
C ASN A 97 10.39 0.02 -2.04
N ALA A 98 10.82 1.04 -1.30
CA ALA A 98 12.24 1.23 -1.00
C ALA A 98 12.75 0.15 -0.03
N GLU A 99 14.02 -0.25 -0.15
CA GLU A 99 14.61 -1.29 0.69
C GLU A 99 14.58 -0.94 2.18
N GLY A 100 14.87 0.31 2.54
CA GLY A 100 14.88 0.78 3.92
C GLY A 100 13.51 1.18 4.50
N ALA A 101 12.44 1.11 3.70
CA ALA A 101 11.09 1.42 4.16
C ALA A 101 10.37 0.16 4.67
N GLU A 102 9.33 0.32 5.48
CA GLU A 102 8.37 -0.75 5.78
C GLU A 102 7.02 -0.38 5.17
N ALA A 103 6.62 -1.06 4.10
CA ALA A 103 5.28 -0.87 3.54
C ALA A 103 4.27 -1.60 4.42
N VAL A 104 3.14 -0.96 4.69
CA VAL A 104 2.09 -1.44 5.60
C VAL A 104 0.79 -1.58 4.82
N GLY A 105 0.24 -2.79 4.78
CA GLY A 105 -1.10 -3.05 4.26
C GLY A 105 -2.18 -2.60 5.24
N ALA A 106 -3.44 -2.53 4.78
CA ALA A 106 -4.57 -2.11 5.60
C ALA A 106 -5.59 -3.23 5.83
N ALA A 107 -6.17 -3.25 7.02
CA ALA A 107 -7.31 -4.10 7.39
C ALA A 107 -8.22 -3.32 8.32
N ALA A 108 -9.50 -3.13 7.99
CA ALA A 108 -10.41 -2.41 8.89
C ALA A 108 -10.45 -3.08 10.26
N PHE A 109 -10.38 -2.28 11.33
CA PHE A 109 -10.39 -2.78 12.70
C PHE A 109 -11.57 -3.72 12.97
N PHE A 110 -12.72 -3.41 12.36
CA PHE A 110 -13.96 -4.15 12.49
C PHE A 110 -14.01 -5.45 11.67
N ASN A 111 -13.13 -5.62 10.69
CA ASN A 111 -12.94 -6.86 9.92
C ASN A 111 -11.86 -7.76 10.52
N THR A 112 -11.64 -7.66 11.82
CA THR A 112 -10.72 -8.51 12.58
C THR A 112 -11.47 -9.51 13.45
N THR A 113 -10.83 -10.62 13.82
CA THR A 113 -11.40 -11.62 14.74
C THR A 113 -11.80 -11.03 16.09
N ALA A 114 -11.15 -9.96 16.54
CA ALA A 114 -11.43 -9.32 17.83
C ALA A 114 -12.81 -8.65 17.89
N PHE A 115 -13.33 -8.18 16.76
CA PHE A 115 -14.62 -7.50 16.66
C PHE A 115 -15.72 -8.39 16.09
N GLY A 116 -15.40 -9.64 15.74
CA GLY A 116 -16.27 -10.54 14.99
C GLY A 116 -16.32 -10.08 13.53
N PRO A 117 -15.53 -10.67 12.62
CA PRO A 117 -15.36 -10.11 11.30
C PRO A 117 -16.70 -10.15 10.58
N PHE A 118 -17.10 -9.03 9.99
CA PHE A 118 -18.31 -8.98 9.16
C PHE A 118 -18.22 -9.88 7.94
N VAL A 119 -17.00 -10.30 7.58
CA VAL A 119 -16.71 -11.23 6.51
C VAL A 119 -16.31 -12.59 7.10
N ALA A 120 -17.08 -13.63 6.73
CA ALA A 120 -16.80 -15.00 7.17
C ALA A 120 -15.46 -15.51 6.60
N GLY A 121 -14.68 -16.21 7.41
CA GLY A 121 -13.38 -16.76 7.00
C GLY A 121 -12.18 -15.84 7.26
N CYS A 122 -12.40 -14.59 7.68
CA CYS A 122 -11.32 -13.70 8.10
C CYS A 122 -10.71 -14.15 9.43
N SER A 123 -9.46 -14.61 9.39
CA SER A 123 -8.68 -14.90 10.59
C SER A 123 -7.21 -14.69 10.29
N PRO A 124 -6.50 -13.78 10.99
CA PRO A 124 -6.98 -12.90 12.08
C PRO A 124 -7.77 -11.67 11.60
N ALA A 125 -7.70 -11.34 10.31
CA ALA A 125 -8.34 -10.19 9.69
C ALA A 125 -8.53 -10.43 8.20
N CYS A 126 -9.34 -9.59 7.56
CA CYS A 126 -9.37 -9.48 6.10
C CYS A 126 -8.60 -8.25 5.64
N LEU A 127 -7.91 -8.40 4.51
CA LEU A 127 -7.19 -7.33 3.85
C LEU A 127 -8.19 -6.38 3.18
N GLU A 128 -7.96 -5.08 3.28
CA GLU A 128 -8.72 -4.09 2.50
C GLU A 128 -8.46 -4.31 0.99
N PRO A 129 -9.50 -4.29 0.13
CA PRO A 129 -9.34 -4.58 -1.29
C PRO A 129 -8.48 -3.54 -2.03
N PHE A 130 -8.38 -2.31 -1.51
CA PHE A 130 -7.50 -1.28 -2.03
C PHE A 130 -6.04 -1.41 -1.55
N SER A 131 -5.76 -2.29 -0.58
CA SER A 131 -4.42 -2.44 -0.02
C SER A 131 -3.46 -2.94 -1.10
N SER A 132 -2.43 -2.14 -1.40
CA SER A 132 -1.51 -2.46 -2.50
C SER A 132 -0.71 -3.74 -2.23
N ALA A 133 -0.66 -4.62 -3.21
CA ALA A 133 0.16 -5.82 -3.19
C ALA A 133 1.61 -5.51 -3.60
N GLY A 134 2.60 -6.17 -3.01
CA GLY A 134 3.99 -6.09 -3.44
C GLY A 134 4.31 -6.96 -4.65
N GLY A 135 5.60 -7.23 -4.84
CA GLY A 135 6.09 -7.97 -6.01
C GLY A 135 6.62 -7.08 -7.13
N THR A 136 6.66 -5.75 -6.93
CA THR A 136 7.34 -4.82 -7.84
C THR A 136 8.86 -4.95 -7.65
N PRO A 137 9.62 -5.43 -8.66
CA PRO A 137 11.06 -5.58 -8.53
C PRO A 137 11.78 -4.23 -8.64
N LEU A 138 12.87 -4.08 -7.88
CA LEU A 138 13.86 -3.05 -8.16
C LEU A 138 14.70 -3.47 -9.37
N LEU A 139 14.78 -2.60 -10.38
CA LEU A 139 15.52 -2.83 -11.62
C LEU A 139 16.80 -2.00 -11.70
N LEU A 140 16.86 -0.90 -10.95
CA LEU A 140 17.97 0.06 -10.95
C LEU A 140 18.59 0.15 -9.55
N ASN A 141 19.88 0.46 -9.47
CA ASN A 141 20.55 0.84 -8.23
C ASN A 141 20.38 2.35 -7.95
N GLU A 142 20.95 2.82 -6.83
CA GLU A 142 20.89 4.23 -6.42
C GLU A 142 21.60 5.19 -7.39
N ALA A 143 22.50 4.68 -8.24
CA ALA A 143 23.15 5.45 -9.30
C ALA A 143 22.35 5.44 -10.63
N GLY A 144 21.17 4.83 -10.65
CA GLY A 144 20.33 4.69 -11.85
C GLY A 144 20.79 3.60 -12.83
N GLU A 145 21.79 2.78 -12.46
CA GLU A 145 22.30 1.71 -13.29
C GLU A 145 21.46 0.44 -13.14
N ARG A 146 21.27 -0.29 -14.25
CA ARG A 146 20.50 -1.54 -14.23
C ARG A 146 21.18 -2.62 -13.40
N LEU A 147 20.43 -3.24 -12.49
CA LEU A 147 20.87 -4.38 -11.72
C LEU A 147 21.08 -5.60 -12.62
N ARG A 148 22.09 -6.43 -12.33
CA ARG A 148 22.34 -7.69 -13.05
C ARG A 148 21.17 -8.67 -12.97
N SER A 149 20.44 -8.62 -11.85
CA SER A 149 19.22 -9.37 -11.61
C SER A 149 18.21 -8.46 -10.91
N PRO A 150 16.93 -8.46 -11.31
CA PRO A 150 15.88 -7.76 -10.57
C PRO A 150 15.88 -8.16 -9.09
N LYS A 151 15.78 -7.18 -8.19
CA LYS A 151 15.72 -7.42 -6.74
C LYS A 151 14.27 -7.33 -6.27
N LEU A 152 13.74 -8.46 -5.81
CA LEU A 152 12.40 -8.51 -5.22
C LEU A 152 12.49 -8.24 -3.71
N LEU A 153 11.61 -7.38 -3.21
CA LEU A 153 11.52 -7.07 -1.78
C LEU A 153 10.26 -7.70 -1.19
N LEU A 154 10.35 -8.13 0.07
CA LEU A 154 9.20 -8.65 0.83
C LEU A 154 8.33 -7.45 1.27
N LYS A 155 7.35 -7.13 0.44
CA LYS A 155 6.42 -6.00 0.62
C LYS A 155 4.97 -6.44 0.33
N PRO A 156 3.95 -5.87 1.00
CA PRO A 156 4.11 -5.14 2.26
C PRO A 156 4.76 -6.02 3.31
N GLY A 157 5.37 -5.42 4.33
CA GLY A 157 5.99 -6.19 5.39
C GLY A 157 4.93 -6.84 6.29
N PHE A 158 3.84 -6.15 6.56
CA PHE A 158 2.71 -6.66 7.31
C PHE A 158 1.51 -5.74 7.08
N THR A 159 0.35 -6.16 7.56
CA THR A 159 -0.89 -5.39 7.56
C THR A 159 -1.14 -4.82 8.96
N ALA A 160 -1.63 -3.59 9.04
CA ALA A 160 -2.05 -2.98 10.30
C ALA A 160 -3.50 -2.46 10.22
N PRO A 161 -4.14 -2.21 11.37
CA PRO A 161 -5.51 -1.73 11.40
C PRO A 161 -5.69 -0.35 10.75
N ASP A 162 -6.77 -0.18 9.99
CA ASP A 162 -7.32 1.12 9.62
C ASP A 162 -8.80 1.23 10.08
N GLY A 163 -9.45 2.34 9.71
CA GLY A 163 -10.84 2.62 10.06
C GLY A 163 -11.05 3.06 11.51
N ALA A 164 -9.99 3.27 12.29
CA ALA A 164 -10.10 3.71 13.68
C ALA A 164 -10.47 5.19 13.78
N ASN A 165 -10.93 5.59 14.97
CA ASN A 165 -11.35 6.96 15.27
C ASN A 165 -10.23 7.97 15.07
N THR A 166 -10.63 9.17 14.67
CA THR A 166 -9.78 10.32 14.41
C THR A 166 -10.43 11.61 14.91
N SER A 167 -9.62 12.63 15.16
CA SER A 167 -10.08 13.94 15.65
C SER A 167 -10.12 15.02 14.57
N PHE A 168 -9.75 14.69 13.32
CA PHE A 168 -9.52 15.71 12.28
C PHE A 168 -10.21 15.44 10.94
N PHE A 169 -10.60 14.20 10.65
CA PHE A 169 -11.50 13.91 9.52
C PHE A 169 -12.96 14.05 9.96
N ALA A 170 -13.89 14.04 9.00
CA ALA A 170 -15.27 14.46 9.23
C ALA A 170 -16.33 13.38 8.96
N SER A 171 -15.94 12.20 8.48
CA SER A 171 -16.89 11.11 8.20
C SER A 171 -16.79 10.01 9.25
N ASP A 172 -17.93 9.67 9.83
CA ASP A 172 -18.12 8.57 10.78
C ASP A 172 -18.77 7.39 10.04
N ILE A 173 -18.47 6.15 10.42
CA ILE A 173 -19.08 4.96 9.84
C ILE A 173 -20.37 4.59 10.56
N ASN A 174 -21.32 4.00 9.85
CA ASN A 174 -22.54 3.50 10.45
C ASN A 174 -22.49 1.98 10.60
N LEU A 175 -21.78 1.50 11.62
CA LEU A 175 -21.67 0.08 11.96
C LEU A 175 -22.04 -0.18 13.44
N PRO A 176 -23.34 -0.18 13.81
CA PRO A 176 -23.76 -0.31 15.21
C PRO A 176 -23.30 -1.59 15.91
N ALA A 177 -23.04 -2.65 15.14
CA ALA A 177 -22.54 -3.92 15.66
C ALA A 177 -21.13 -3.82 16.28
N VAL A 178 -20.35 -2.80 15.91
CA VAL A 178 -19.02 -2.51 16.49
C VAL A 178 -18.97 -1.22 17.29
N GLY A 179 -20.14 -0.65 17.62
CA GLY A 179 -20.25 0.55 18.46
C GLY A 179 -20.26 1.88 17.70
N GLU A 180 -20.37 1.85 16.37
CA GLU A 180 -20.34 3.04 15.51
C GLU A 180 -21.75 3.43 15.03
N PRO A 181 -22.06 4.72 14.80
CA PRO A 181 -21.19 5.88 15.03
C PRO A 181 -21.09 6.20 16.53
N ASP A 182 -19.88 6.43 17.02
CA ASP A 182 -19.63 6.82 18.42
C ASP A 182 -19.43 8.34 18.61
N GLY A 183 -19.50 9.10 17.52
CA GLY A 183 -19.32 10.56 17.50
C GLY A 183 -17.87 10.99 17.25
N PHE A 184 -16.96 10.06 17.03
CA PHE A 184 -15.61 10.32 16.52
C PHE A 184 -15.47 9.79 15.09
N PRO A 185 -15.18 10.65 14.10
CA PRO A 185 -14.99 10.23 12.72
C PRO A 185 -13.92 9.13 12.56
N ASN A 186 -13.99 8.32 11.50
CA ASN A 186 -13.04 7.23 11.24
C ASN A 186 -12.08 7.58 10.10
N PHE A 187 -10.85 7.06 10.15
CA PHE A 187 -9.86 7.25 9.09
C PHE A 187 -9.44 5.92 8.46
N PHE A 188 -9.56 5.82 7.13
CA PHE A 188 -9.30 4.62 6.34
C PHE A 188 -8.08 4.77 5.44
N GLY A 189 -7.58 3.64 4.97
CA GLY A 189 -6.48 3.55 4.03
C GLY A 189 -5.21 3.01 4.64
N THR A 190 -4.27 2.62 3.78
CA THR A 190 -2.88 2.35 4.19
C THR A 190 -2.23 3.57 4.86
N SER A 191 -2.69 4.78 4.54
CA SER A 191 -2.37 6.03 5.23
C SER A 191 -2.78 6.06 6.71
N ALA A 192 -3.82 5.32 7.09
CA ALA A 192 -4.26 5.15 8.47
C ALA A 192 -3.59 3.95 9.15
N ALA A 193 -3.30 2.88 8.40
CA ALA A 193 -2.59 1.70 8.89
C ALA A 193 -1.12 1.99 9.23
N ALA A 194 -0.42 2.76 8.40
CA ALA A 194 0.98 3.12 8.61
C ALA A 194 1.26 3.80 9.98
N PRO A 195 0.51 4.82 10.43
CA PRO A 195 0.72 5.42 11.74
C PRO A 195 0.37 4.48 12.91
N HIS A 196 -0.57 3.53 12.75
CA HIS A 196 -0.79 2.48 13.76
C HIS A 196 0.46 1.60 13.91
N ALA A 197 1.07 1.17 12.81
CA ALA A 197 2.33 0.44 12.85
C ALA A 197 3.47 1.28 13.46
N ALA A 198 3.57 2.55 13.09
CA ALA A 198 4.57 3.46 13.65
C ALA A 198 4.40 3.66 15.17
N ALA A 199 3.15 3.68 15.67
CA ALA A 199 2.87 3.75 17.10
C ALA A 199 3.39 2.51 17.84
N VAL A 200 3.25 1.30 17.26
CA VAL A 200 3.84 0.09 17.83
C VAL A 200 5.37 0.19 17.86
N ALA A 201 6.00 0.71 16.81
CA ALA A 201 7.45 0.92 16.78
C ALA A 201 7.91 1.90 17.87
N ALA A 202 7.15 2.99 18.07
CA ALA A 202 7.40 3.95 19.13
C ALA A 202 7.28 3.30 20.53
N LEU A 203 6.29 2.45 20.75
CA LEU A 203 6.15 1.70 22.01
C LEU A 203 7.32 0.72 22.23
N MET A 204 7.83 0.07 21.17
CA MET A 204 9.02 -0.78 21.27
C MET A 204 10.25 0.02 21.68
N LEU A 205 10.45 1.20 21.08
CA LEU A 205 11.53 2.12 21.46
C LEU A 205 11.40 2.60 22.91
N ASP A 206 10.20 3.03 23.33
CA ASP A 206 9.93 3.46 24.71
C ASP A 206 10.21 2.33 25.70
N GLN A 207 9.72 1.12 25.41
CA GLN A 207 9.95 -0.05 26.26
C GLN A 207 11.45 -0.34 26.42
N ARG A 208 12.23 -0.34 25.33
CA ARG A 208 13.69 -0.56 25.41
C ARG A 208 14.37 0.53 26.25
N ASN A 209 13.97 1.78 26.09
CA ASN A 209 14.51 2.90 26.88
C ASN A 209 14.20 2.75 28.38
N ARG A 210 12.98 2.31 28.72
CA ARG A 210 12.59 2.03 30.11
C ARG A 210 13.39 0.87 30.71
N ASP A 211 13.60 -0.20 29.96
CA ASP A 211 14.39 -1.34 30.44
C ASP A 211 15.85 -0.96 30.71
N LEU A 212 16.44 -0.13 29.85
CA LEU A 212 17.79 0.43 30.04
C LEU A 212 17.85 1.34 31.28
N ALA A 213 16.88 2.25 31.44
CA ALA A 213 16.80 3.14 32.59
C ALA A 213 16.64 2.37 33.91
N ALA A 214 15.86 1.29 33.90
CA ALA A 214 15.66 0.39 35.03
C ALA A 214 16.83 -0.59 35.27
N ARG A 215 17.89 -0.55 34.45
CA ARG A 215 19.02 -1.49 34.50
C ARG A 215 18.59 -2.96 34.47
N ARG A 216 17.50 -3.24 33.76
CA ARG A 216 17.05 -4.61 33.57
C ARG A 216 18.08 -5.38 32.75
N PHE A 217 18.18 -6.67 33.03
CA PHE A 217 18.94 -7.56 32.16
C PHE A 217 18.24 -7.63 30.81
N ILE A 218 18.95 -7.33 29.73
CA ILE A 218 18.41 -7.27 28.37
C ILE A 218 19.16 -8.29 27.53
N LEU A 219 18.41 -9.22 26.93
CA LEU A 219 18.87 -10.05 25.83
C LEU A 219 18.62 -9.29 24.52
N GLY A 220 19.69 -8.90 23.83
CA GLY A 220 19.61 -8.21 22.55
C GLY A 220 20.23 -6.80 22.54
N PRO A 221 20.03 -6.06 21.44
CA PRO A 221 20.68 -4.78 21.24
C PRO A 221 20.06 -3.68 22.12
N LYS A 222 20.92 -2.81 22.67
CA LYS A 222 20.50 -1.65 23.46
C LYS A 222 19.73 -0.63 22.62
N GLN A 223 20.12 -0.45 21.36
CA GLN A 223 19.45 0.41 20.40
C GLN A 223 18.66 -0.47 19.43
N LEU A 224 17.37 -0.18 19.25
CA LEU A 224 16.56 -0.83 18.22
C LEU A 224 16.73 -0.04 16.91
N THR A 225 17.35 -0.66 15.91
CA THR A 225 17.40 -0.12 14.54
C THR A 225 16.08 -0.41 13.81
N PRO A 226 15.79 0.28 12.68
CA PRO A 226 14.63 -0.04 11.86
C PRO A 226 14.55 -1.54 11.50
N ASP A 227 15.65 -2.17 11.08
CA ASP A 227 15.67 -3.60 10.74
C ASP A 227 15.26 -4.51 11.91
N ILE A 228 15.66 -4.18 13.14
CA ILE A 228 15.28 -4.94 14.34
C ILE A 228 13.78 -4.76 14.63
N ILE A 229 13.28 -3.53 14.48
CA ILE A 229 11.86 -3.22 14.70
C ILE A 229 11.00 -3.94 13.66
N TYR A 230 11.32 -3.77 12.37
CA TYR A 230 10.62 -4.40 11.26
C TYR A 230 10.68 -5.93 11.38
N GLY A 231 11.87 -6.48 11.66
CA GLY A 231 12.05 -7.92 11.87
C GLY A 231 11.18 -8.46 13.01
N ALA A 232 11.12 -7.77 14.15
CA ALA A 232 10.28 -8.18 15.28
C ALA A 232 8.78 -8.08 14.96
N MET A 233 8.35 -7.03 14.26
CA MET A 233 6.96 -6.86 13.84
C MET A 233 6.53 -7.94 12.83
N ARG A 234 7.34 -8.19 11.81
CA ARG A 234 7.11 -9.25 10.81
C ARG A 234 7.07 -10.64 11.46
N LEU A 235 8.03 -10.95 12.34
CA LEU A 235 8.12 -12.24 13.03
C LEU A 235 6.90 -12.53 13.93
N THR A 236 6.30 -11.47 14.48
CA THR A 236 5.21 -11.60 15.44
C THR A 236 3.83 -11.41 14.82
N ALA A 237 3.77 -10.95 13.57
CA ALA A 237 2.55 -10.83 12.81
C ALA A 237 1.81 -12.16 12.72
N ARG A 238 0.48 -12.06 12.63
CA ARG A 238 -0.44 -13.19 12.55
C ARG A 238 -0.82 -13.38 11.10
N ASP A 239 -0.36 -14.49 10.52
CA ASP A 239 -0.57 -14.85 9.12
C ASP A 239 -2.03 -14.68 8.66
N MET A 240 -2.21 -14.01 7.52
CA MET A 240 -3.49 -13.77 6.86
C MET A 240 -3.65 -14.58 5.56
N SER A 241 -2.66 -15.40 5.19
CA SER A 241 -2.60 -16.13 3.91
C SER A 241 -3.70 -17.19 3.73
N ALA A 242 -4.35 -17.61 4.82
CA ALA A 242 -5.50 -18.50 4.83
C ALA A 242 -6.84 -17.81 4.47
N ALA A 243 -6.90 -16.48 4.46
CA ALA A 243 -8.16 -15.71 4.46
C ALA A 243 -8.29 -14.67 3.33
N ALA A 244 -7.40 -14.66 2.33
CA ALA A 244 -7.52 -13.80 1.16
C ALA A 244 -8.73 -14.20 0.29
N LEU A 245 -9.91 -13.73 0.68
CA LEU A 245 -11.09 -13.64 -0.16
C LEU A 245 -11.02 -12.32 -0.91
N VAL A 246 -11.28 -12.41 -2.23
CA VAL A 246 -11.35 -11.36 -3.27
C VAL A 246 -10.03 -11.06 -4.00
N GLY A 247 -9.76 -11.86 -5.05
CA GLY A 247 -8.75 -11.58 -6.07
C GLY A 247 -8.08 -12.86 -6.62
N PRO A 248 -7.78 -12.95 -7.94
CA PRO A 248 -6.96 -14.05 -8.44
C PRO A 248 -5.55 -13.96 -7.82
N PRO A 249 -4.98 -15.07 -7.34
CA PRO A 249 -3.69 -15.06 -6.67
C PRO A 249 -2.59 -14.52 -7.59
N VAL A 250 -1.73 -13.66 -7.06
CA VAL A 250 -0.44 -13.37 -7.71
C VAL A 250 0.36 -14.68 -7.85
N PRO A 251 0.98 -14.94 -9.02
CA PRO A 251 1.58 -16.23 -9.35
C PRO A 251 2.86 -16.60 -8.57
N PHE A 252 3.26 -15.82 -7.56
CA PHE A 252 4.40 -16.15 -6.71
C PHE A 252 3.95 -17.00 -5.50
N GLU A 253 4.65 -18.12 -5.31
CA GLU A 253 4.35 -19.18 -4.33
C GLU A 253 3.98 -18.63 -2.94
N ARG A 254 2.79 -19.01 -2.46
CA ARG A 254 2.37 -18.79 -1.07
C ARG A 254 3.33 -19.55 -0.15
N SER A 255 4.12 -18.81 0.63
CA SER A 255 4.79 -19.37 1.80
C SER A 255 3.80 -19.30 2.97
N PHE A 256 3.79 -20.30 3.86
CA PHE A 256 2.92 -20.33 5.05
C PHE A 256 3.10 -19.13 6.02
N LEU A 257 4.01 -18.21 5.73
CA LEU A 257 4.36 -17.06 6.59
C LEU A 257 4.39 -15.72 5.85
N PHE A 258 4.33 -15.71 4.51
CA PHE A 258 4.40 -14.48 3.72
C PHE A 258 3.67 -14.65 2.39
N ASP A 259 2.89 -13.65 2.04
CA ASP A 259 2.38 -13.42 0.69
C ASP A 259 2.52 -11.93 0.31
N PHE A 260 2.46 -11.64 -0.99
CA PHE A 260 2.63 -10.26 -1.47
C PHE A 260 1.40 -9.38 -1.25
N ASP A 261 0.28 -9.90 -0.75
CA ASP A 261 -0.94 -9.12 -0.51
C ASP A 261 -0.95 -8.58 0.93
N SER A 262 -0.76 -9.47 1.91
CA SER A 262 -0.83 -9.19 3.35
C SER A 262 0.53 -9.15 4.05
N GLY A 263 1.62 -9.44 3.35
CA GLY A 263 2.95 -9.52 3.92
C GLY A 263 3.07 -10.70 4.88
N PHE A 264 3.67 -10.48 6.04
CA PHE A 264 3.71 -11.47 7.13
C PHE A 264 2.39 -11.59 7.92
N GLY A 265 1.33 -10.89 7.48
CA GLY A 265 0.00 -10.90 8.10
C GLY A 265 -0.27 -9.71 9.01
N LEU A 266 -1.26 -9.84 9.91
CA LEU A 266 -1.72 -8.75 10.77
C LEU A 266 -0.74 -8.50 11.92
N LEU A 267 -0.29 -7.26 12.08
CA LEU A 267 0.60 -6.81 13.15
C LEU A 267 0.07 -7.16 14.55
N ASP A 268 0.86 -7.90 15.33
CA ASP A 268 0.57 -8.21 16.74
C ASP A 268 1.42 -7.33 17.65
N ALA A 269 0.87 -6.17 18.03
CA ALA A 269 1.57 -5.19 18.87
C ALA A 269 2.03 -5.77 20.21
N THR A 270 1.24 -6.67 20.80
CA THR A 270 1.57 -7.27 22.11
C THR A 270 2.78 -8.18 21.98
N LYS A 271 2.80 -9.07 20.98
CA LYS A 271 3.94 -9.95 20.75
C LYS A 271 5.19 -9.17 20.32
N ALA A 272 5.05 -8.15 19.47
CA ALA A 272 6.18 -7.29 19.07
C ALA A 272 6.84 -6.62 20.30
N LEU A 273 6.02 -6.13 21.26
CA LEU A 273 6.52 -5.58 22.52
C LEU A 273 7.13 -6.63 23.44
N LEU A 274 6.58 -7.84 23.51
CA LEU A 274 7.12 -8.93 24.31
C LEU A 274 8.52 -9.36 23.82
N VAL A 275 8.70 -9.51 22.51
CA VAL A 275 10.01 -9.82 21.91
C VAL A 275 11.03 -8.71 22.22
N THR A 276 10.59 -7.46 22.34
CA THR A 276 11.45 -6.32 22.69
C THR A 276 11.99 -6.40 24.13
N LYS A 277 11.21 -6.94 25.08
CA LYS A 277 11.61 -7.02 26.50
C LYS A 277 12.76 -7.99 26.75
N GLY A 278 12.98 -8.96 25.86
CA GLY A 278 13.79 -10.15 26.18
C GLY A 278 13.05 -11.02 27.20
N PHE A 279 13.15 -12.34 27.06
CA PHE A 279 12.56 -13.28 28.03
C PHE A 279 13.16 -13.10 29.43
#